data_AF-A0A1U7SW88-F1
#
_entry.id   AF-A0A1U7SW88-F1
#
_cell.length_a   1.000
_cell.length_b   1.000
_cell.length_c   1.000
_cell.angle_alpha   90.00
_cell.angle_beta   90.00
_cell.angle_gamma   90.00
#
_symmetry.space_group_name_H-M   'P 1'
#
loop_
_entity.id
_entity.type
_entity.pdbx_description
1 polymer ?
#
loop_
_entity_poly.entity_id
_entity_poly.type
_entity_poly.pdbx_seq_one_letter_code
_entity_poly.pdbx_strand_id
1 'polypeptide(L)'
;MAAFAFIWRGESYDIRPKIRLKKACVDRKDFLTANNKITEALLKERDKQAKWNGIPLLLQKLYENSHPNSDFSQCQNILKEISPLLSVEAMAFVTDDRKPAQESTYPNTYTFDLFGGVDLLVEILMRPTLITQKKKQKISDDLIKDCLSILYNTCICTEGVTKRLAERNDFVLFLFTLMTNKKTFLQTATLIEDILGVKKEMIQLDDIPNLASLVSSFDQQQLANFCRILAVTISELDTGTDDKHTLLAKNAQQKKHLGPSRAEINQAPAA
;
A
#
# COMPACT_ATOMS: atom_id res chain seq x y z
N MET A 1 -34.14 14.01 -2.91
CA MET A 1 -34.60 14.10 -1.51
C MET A 1 -33.67 13.23 -0.69
N ALA A 2 -33.03 13.57 0.42
CA ALA A 2 -32.73 14.73 1.26
C ALA A 2 -31.49 14.24 2.06
N ALA A 3 -30.48 14.99 2.51
CA ALA A 3 -30.41 16.32 3.08
C ALA A 3 -28.94 16.78 3.02
N PHE A 4 -28.69 17.99 2.54
CA PHE A 4 -27.45 18.74 2.77
C PHE A 4 -27.86 20.17 3.06
N ALA A 5 -28.49 20.38 4.20
CA ALA A 5 -28.84 21.69 4.72
C ALA A 5 -28.69 21.66 6.25
N PHE A 6 -28.10 22.74 6.78
CA PHE A 6 -27.78 23.04 8.18
C PHE A 6 -26.57 22.27 8.73
N ILE A 7 -25.48 22.92 9.19
CA ILE A 7 -25.40 24.15 9.98
C ILE A 7 -24.23 25.02 9.49
N TRP A 8 -24.56 26.24 9.05
CA TRP A 8 -23.64 27.37 8.90
C TRP A 8 -24.06 28.40 9.94
N ARG A 9 -23.32 28.50 11.05
CA ARG A 9 -23.36 29.67 11.93
C ARG A 9 -21.98 29.89 12.55
N GLY A 10 -21.38 30.99 12.12
CA GLY A 10 -20.49 31.85 12.90
C GLY A 10 -19.20 31.25 13.43
N GLU A 11 -18.13 31.32 12.63
CA GLU A 11 -16.90 32.06 12.98
C GLU A 11 -15.89 31.95 11.82
N SER A 12 -15.19 33.06 11.57
CA SER A 12 -14.41 33.33 10.37
C SER A 12 -13.14 32.48 10.28
N TYR A 13 -13.16 31.41 9.49
CA TYR A 13 -11.98 30.79 8.92
C TYR A 13 -12.21 30.59 7.42
N ASP A 14 -11.33 31.13 6.57
CA ASP A 14 -11.45 31.00 5.12
C ASP A 14 -11.08 29.56 4.68
N ILE A 15 -12.10 28.69 4.65
CA ILE A 15 -11.99 27.25 4.37
C ILE A 15 -12.03 26.95 2.85
N ARG A 16 -12.27 27.98 2.01
CA ARG A 16 -12.41 27.82 0.55
C ARG A 16 -11.17 27.27 -0.17
N PRO A 17 -9.91 27.57 0.23
CA PRO A 17 -8.73 26.99 -0.41
C PRO A 17 -8.52 25.51 -0.08
N LYS A 18 -8.89 25.07 1.14
CA LYS A 18 -8.76 23.66 1.58
C LYS A 18 -9.69 22.72 0.82
N ILE A 19 -10.88 23.21 0.46
CA ILE A 19 -11.84 22.44 -0.34
C ILE A 19 -11.36 22.31 -1.79
N ARG A 20 -10.68 23.31 -2.35
CA ARG A 20 -10.19 23.26 -3.73
C ARG A 20 -8.97 22.35 -3.91
N LEU A 21 -8.06 22.31 -2.93
CA LEU A 21 -7.00 21.31 -2.86
C LEU A 21 -7.58 19.92 -2.61
N LYS A 22 -8.50 19.74 -1.64
CA LYS A 22 -9.17 18.45 -1.45
C LYS A 22 -9.90 17.97 -2.70
N LYS A 23 -10.59 18.85 -3.44
CA LYS A 23 -11.38 18.51 -4.64
C LYS A 23 -10.52 18.32 -5.90
N ALA A 24 -9.33 18.93 -5.98
CA ALA A 24 -8.32 18.61 -6.99
C ALA A 24 -7.54 17.32 -6.64
N CYS A 25 -7.41 16.99 -5.35
CA CYS A 25 -6.84 15.73 -4.85
C CYS A 25 -7.81 14.53 -4.91
N VAL A 26 -9.07 14.73 -5.32
CA VAL A 26 -10.04 13.63 -5.50
C VAL A 26 -9.65 12.72 -6.68
N ASP A 27 -8.90 13.23 -7.67
CA ASP A 27 -8.20 12.44 -8.67
C ASP A 27 -6.70 12.75 -8.62
N ARG A 28 -5.94 12.00 -7.81
CA ARG A 28 -4.49 12.21 -7.57
C ARG A 28 -3.66 12.16 -8.86
N LYS A 29 -4.13 11.41 -9.86
CA LYS A 29 -3.53 11.31 -11.20
C LYS A 29 -3.72 12.60 -12.01
N ASP A 30 -4.85 13.27 -11.81
CA ASP A 30 -5.16 14.56 -12.42
C ASP A 30 -4.35 15.70 -11.76
N PHE A 31 -3.85 15.52 -10.54
CA PHE A 31 -3.05 16.55 -9.88
C PHE A 31 -1.70 16.78 -10.58
N LEU A 32 -0.95 15.72 -10.93
CA LEU A 32 0.32 15.85 -11.66
C LEU A 32 0.12 16.32 -13.11
N THR A 33 -0.93 15.86 -13.79
CA THR A 33 -1.25 16.30 -15.16
C THR A 33 -1.87 17.70 -15.22
N ALA A 34 -2.67 18.10 -14.23
CA ALA A 34 -3.21 19.47 -14.11
C ALA A 34 -2.17 20.47 -13.59
N ASN A 35 -1.17 20.03 -12.82
CA ASN A 35 -0.10 20.90 -12.30
C ASN A 35 0.90 21.39 -13.32
N ASN A 36 0.94 20.84 -14.54
CA ASN A 36 1.62 21.53 -15.65
C ASN A 36 1.08 22.96 -15.88
N LYS A 37 -0.05 23.34 -15.26
CA LYS A 37 -0.61 24.70 -15.26
C LYS A 37 -0.37 25.49 -13.96
N ILE A 38 0.12 24.88 -12.87
CA ILE A 38 0.49 25.65 -11.68
C ILE A 38 1.93 26.16 -11.86
N THR A 39 2.08 27.47 -11.94
CA THR A 39 3.40 28.10 -12.07
C THR A 39 4.28 27.71 -10.88
N GLU A 40 5.54 27.31 -11.16
CA GLU A 40 6.55 26.96 -10.15
C GLU A 40 6.65 28.02 -9.02
N ALA A 41 6.44 29.29 -9.36
CA ALA A 41 6.40 30.40 -8.41
C ALA A 41 5.29 30.27 -7.35
N LEU A 42 4.09 29.84 -7.73
CA LEU A 42 2.97 29.63 -6.81
C LEU A 42 3.21 28.41 -5.92
N LEU A 43 3.79 27.34 -6.48
CA LEU A 43 4.20 26.15 -5.72
C LEU A 43 5.26 26.51 -4.67
N LYS A 44 6.29 27.29 -5.04
CA LYS A 44 7.32 27.78 -4.09
C LYS A 44 6.73 28.63 -2.97
N GLU A 45 5.78 29.52 -3.29
CA GLU A 45 5.13 30.35 -2.28
C GLU A 45 4.34 29.49 -1.27
N ARG A 46 3.59 28.49 -1.78
CA ARG A 46 2.79 27.59 -0.94
C ARG A 46 3.63 26.61 -0.15
N ASP A 47 4.70 26.08 -0.73
CA ASP A 47 5.69 25.24 -0.06
C ASP A 47 6.28 25.97 1.17
N LYS A 48 6.62 27.24 1.03
CA LYS A 48 7.12 28.06 2.16
C LYS A 48 6.08 28.29 3.25
N GLN A 49 4.82 28.51 2.87
CA GLN A 49 3.72 28.71 3.83
C GLN A 49 3.35 27.42 4.57
N ALA A 50 3.33 26.30 3.87
CA ALA A 50 2.88 25.00 4.38
C ALA A 50 4.01 24.11 4.90
N LYS A 51 5.27 24.51 4.72
CA LYS A 51 6.49 23.76 5.09
C LYS A 51 6.53 22.36 4.45
N TRP A 52 6.27 22.28 3.15
CA TRP A 52 6.30 21.01 2.40
C TRP A 52 7.71 20.55 2.01
N ASN A 53 8.75 21.26 2.48
CA ASN A 53 10.16 20.92 2.30
C ASN A 53 10.57 20.69 0.84
N GLY A 54 9.90 21.35 -0.11
CA GLY A 54 10.18 21.25 -1.53
C GLY A 54 9.66 19.99 -2.21
N ILE A 55 8.99 19.08 -1.49
CA ILE A 55 8.51 17.78 -2.03
C ILE A 55 7.65 17.96 -3.30
N PRO A 56 6.69 18.90 -3.36
CA PRO A 56 5.90 19.12 -4.58
C PRO A 56 6.73 19.49 -5.81
N LEU A 57 7.77 20.31 -5.63
CA LEU A 57 8.66 20.73 -6.71
C LEU A 57 9.55 19.58 -7.18
N LEU A 58 10.03 18.76 -6.25
CA LEU A 58 10.79 17.56 -6.57
C LEU A 58 9.93 16.55 -7.33
N LEU A 59 8.67 16.36 -6.93
CA LEU A 59 7.72 15.50 -7.65
C LEU A 59 7.39 16.00 -9.06
N GLN A 60 7.23 17.32 -9.23
CA GLN A 60 7.05 17.91 -10.56
C GLN A 60 8.26 17.64 -11.45
N LYS A 61 9.48 17.90 -10.96
CA LYS A 61 10.71 17.58 -11.69
C LYS A 61 10.84 16.09 -11.98
N LEU A 62 10.45 15.22 -11.05
CA LEU A 62 10.48 13.77 -11.25
C LEU A 62 9.53 13.37 -12.38
N TYR A 63 8.32 13.92 -12.39
CA TYR A 63 7.35 13.69 -13.45
C TYR A 63 7.90 14.13 -14.82
N GLU A 64 8.42 15.37 -14.90
CA GLU A 64 9.06 15.94 -16.09
C GLU A 64 10.33 15.21 -16.54
N ASN A 65 10.96 14.41 -15.68
CA ASN A 65 12.14 13.63 -16.05
C ASN A 65 11.86 12.14 -16.19
N SER A 66 10.62 11.71 -15.95
CA SER A 66 10.26 10.29 -15.97
C SER A 66 10.03 9.73 -17.38
N HIS A 67 9.79 10.58 -18.39
CA HIS A 67 9.29 10.27 -19.74
C HIS A 67 9.87 8.98 -20.40
N PRO A 68 9.13 8.31 -21.31
CA PRO A 68 9.54 7.03 -21.91
C PRO A 68 10.89 7.00 -22.64
N ASN A 69 11.54 8.14 -22.89
CA ASN A 69 12.85 8.26 -23.54
C ASN A 69 13.86 9.09 -22.73
N SER A 70 13.54 9.48 -21.49
CA SER A 70 14.44 10.30 -20.68
C SER A 70 15.52 9.46 -20.00
N ASP A 71 16.62 10.10 -19.62
CA ASP A 71 17.66 9.48 -18.82
C ASP A 71 17.18 9.34 -17.37
N PHE A 72 17.09 8.09 -16.90
CA PHE A 72 16.71 7.77 -15.52
C PHE A 72 17.73 8.26 -14.48
N SER A 73 18.93 8.69 -14.89
CA SER A 73 19.92 9.29 -13.98
C SER A 73 19.37 10.52 -13.25
N GLN A 74 18.59 11.35 -13.93
CA GLN A 74 17.98 12.55 -13.33
C GLN A 74 16.85 12.16 -12.36
N CYS A 75 16.03 11.17 -12.72
CA CYS A 75 15.04 10.60 -11.79
C CYS A 75 15.73 10.12 -10.52
N GLN A 76 16.83 9.38 -10.65
CA GLN A 76 17.56 8.85 -9.52
C GLN A 76 18.12 9.95 -8.60
N ASN A 77 18.67 11.02 -9.18
CA ASN A 77 19.16 12.16 -8.39
C ASN A 77 18.02 12.81 -7.59
N ILE A 78 16.85 13.01 -8.21
CA ILE A 78 15.69 13.57 -7.53
C ILE A 78 15.20 12.64 -6.41
N LEU A 79 15.15 11.32 -6.64
CA LEU A 79 14.78 10.36 -5.59
C LEU A 79 15.76 10.37 -4.42
N LYS A 80 17.05 10.59 -4.67
CA LYS A 80 18.06 10.75 -3.61
C LYS A 80 17.88 12.02 -2.79
N GLU A 81 17.23 13.05 -3.32
CA GLU A 81 16.85 14.25 -2.56
C GLU A 81 15.57 14.01 -1.73
N ILE A 82 14.61 13.26 -2.27
CA ILE A 82 13.35 12.94 -1.57
C ILE A 82 13.58 11.92 -0.44
N SER A 83 14.36 10.87 -0.70
CA SER A 83 14.52 9.72 0.19
C SER A 83 14.89 10.08 1.64
N PRO A 84 15.85 10.99 1.92
CA PRO A 84 16.18 11.40 3.29
C PRO A 84 15.02 12.07 4.02
N LEU A 85 14.21 12.90 3.33
CA LEU A 85 13.09 13.63 3.94
C LEU A 85 12.03 12.68 4.50
N LEU A 86 11.80 11.57 3.80
CA LEU A 86 10.83 10.54 4.17
C LEU A 86 11.44 9.52 5.13
N SER A 87 12.73 9.21 4.98
CA SER A 87 13.43 8.23 5.83
C SER A 87 13.54 8.70 7.28
N VAL A 88 13.71 10.00 7.53
CA VAL A 88 13.73 10.55 8.90
C VAL A 88 12.39 10.29 9.61
N GLU A 89 11.28 10.46 8.90
CA GLU A 89 9.93 10.18 9.44
C GLU A 89 9.70 8.68 9.65
N ALA A 90 10.14 7.85 8.71
CA ALA A 90 10.09 6.39 8.82
C ALA A 90 10.89 5.88 10.03
N MET A 91 12.10 6.40 10.25
CA MET A 91 12.91 6.05 11.41
C MET A 91 12.23 6.48 12.70
N ALA A 92 11.68 7.71 12.74
CA ALA A 92 10.93 8.18 13.90
C ALA A 92 9.73 7.26 14.21
N PHE A 93 8.96 6.86 13.18
CA PHE A 93 7.84 5.92 13.33
C PHE A 93 8.26 4.59 13.95
N VAL A 94 9.34 3.98 13.46
CA VAL A 94 9.80 2.65 13.96
C VAL A 94 10.34 2.73 15.39
N THR A 95 10.87 3.89 15.81
CA THR A 95 11.43 4.07 17.16
C THR A 95 10.42 4.57 18.20
N ASP A 96 9.26 5.07 17.78
CA ASP A 96 8.27 5.66 18.69
C ASP A 96 7.21 4.61 19.08
N ASP A 97 7.29 4.11 20.32
CA ASP A 97 6.40 3.09 20.90
C ASP A 97 4.92 3.54 21.09
N ARG A 98 4.51 4.69 20.54
CA ARG A 98 3.25 5.36 20.88
C ARG A 98 2.31 5.58 19.68
N LYS A 99 1.35 4.65 19.54
CA LYS A 99 0.00 4.78 18.93
C LYS A 99 -0.07 5.03 17.40
N PRO A 100 -1.20 4.62 16.75
CA PRO A 100 -1.36 4.71 15.30
C PRO A 100 -1.19 6.14 14.79
N ALA A 101 -0.47 6.26 13.67
CA ALA A 101 -0.14 7.51 13.00
C ALA A 101 -1.39 8.40 12.78
N GLN A 102 -1.41 9.58 13.38
CA GLN A 102 -2.31 10.65 12.94
C GLN A 102 -1.72 11.28 11.67
N GLU A 103 -2.58 11.72 10.73
CA GLU A 103 -2.17 12.39 9.46
C GLU A 103 -1.20 13.57 9.67
N SER A 104 -1.14 14.16 10.87
CA SER A 104 -0.24 15.27 11.21
C SER A 104 1.14 14.86 11.74
N THR A 105 1.39 13.58 12.04
CA THR A 105 2.64 13.13 12.67
C THR A 105 3.80 13.04 11.67
N TYR A 106 3.51 12.71 10.41
CA TYR A 106 4.50 12.49 9.36
C TYR A 106 4.21 13.36 8.13
N PRO A 107 4.47 14.68 8.21
CA PRO A 107 4.05 15.65 7.21
C PRO A 107 4.70 15.46 5.83
N ASN A 108 5.94 14.95 5.74
CA ASN A 108 6.64 14.76 4.47
C ASN A 108 6.08 13.57 3.69
N THR A 109 5.91 12.42 4.34
CA THR A 109 5.31 11.23 3.73
C THR A 109 3.86 11.48 3.31
N TYR A 110 3.08 12.16 4.16
CA TYR A 110 1.73 12.60 3.81
C TYR A 110 1.73 13.55 2.60
N THR A 111 2.61 14.55 2.59
CA THR A 111 2.73 15.50 1.46
C THR A 111 3.15 14.77 0.19
N PHE A 112 4.07 13.82 0.28
CA PHE A 112 4.50 13.02 -0.86
C PHE A 112 3.33 12.24 -1.48
N ASP A 113 2.50 11.57 -0.65
CA ASP A 113 1.30 10.87 -1.12
C ASP A 113 0.22 11.83 -1.66
N LEU A 114 -0.03 12.94 -0.97
CA LEU A 114 -1.04 13.93 -1.35
C LEU A 114 -0.80 14.50 -2.74
N PHE A 115 0.47 14.67 -3.13
CA PHE A 115 0.89 15.19 -4.43
C PHE A 115 1.08 14.09 -5.49
N GLY A 116 0.62 12.86 -5.23
CA GLY A 116 0.65 11.76 -6.19
C GLY A 116 2.00 11.06 -6.33
N GLY A 117 2.91 11.23 -5.37
CA GLY A 117 4.25 10.64 -5.42
C GLY A 117 4.24 9.11 -5.48
N VAL A 118 3.33 8.47 -4.73
CA VAL A 118 3.17 7.00 -4.74
C VAL A 118 2.78 6.50 -6.14
N ASP A 119 1.76 7.11 -6.75
CA ASP A 119 1.28 6.73 -8.08
C ASP A 119 2.37 6.91 -9.14
N LEU A 120 3.13 8.00 -9.06
CA LEU A 120 4.25 8.28 -9.95
C LEU A 120 5.37 7.24 -9.81
N LEU A 121 5.72 6.83 -8.59
CA LEU A 121 6.73 5.79 -8.38
C LEU A 121 6.29 4.43 -8.94
N VAL A 122 5.02 4.06 -8.72
CA VAL A 122 4.45 2.82 -9.30
C VAL A 122 4.52 2.89 -10.82
N GLU A 123 4.17 4.02 -11.42
CA GLU A 123 4.24 4.21 -12.87
C GLU A 123 5.69 4.09 -13.38
N ILE A 124 6.65 4.76 -12.73
CA ILE A 124 8.08 4.67 -13.08
C ILE A 124 8.55 3.21 -13.01
N LEU A 125 8.22 2.49 -11.93
CA LEU A 125 8.62 1.10 -11.73
C LEU A 125 8.03 0.16 -12.78
N MET A 126 6.75 0.32 -13.14
CA MET A 126 6.06 -0.57 -14.09
C MET A 126 6.24 -0.17 -15.56
N ARG A 127 6.83 0.99 -15.87
CA ARG A 127 7.07 1.39 -17.28
C ARG A 127 7.79 0.32 -18.13
N PRO A 128 8.81 -0.40 -17.64
CA PRO A 128 9.47 -1.44 -18.42
C PRO A 128 8.58 -2.62 -18.80
N THR A 129 7.50 -2.89 -18.05
CA THR A 129 6.55 -3.96 -18.37
C THR A 129 5.42 -3.53 -19.31
N LEU A 130 5.21 -2.22 -19.48
CA LEU A 130 4.14 -1.66 -20.31
C LEU A 130 4.58 -1.27 -21.74
N ILE A 131 5.89 -1.12 -21.99
CA ILE A 131 6.40 -0.62 -23.28
C ILE A 131 6.90 -1.76 -24.18
N THR A 132 6.12 -2.08 -25.21
CA THR A 132 6.41 -3.09 -26.25
C THR A 132 7.49 -2.65 -27.26
N GLN A 133 8.47 -1.81 -26.88
CA GLN A 133 9.45 -1.25 -27.81
C GLN A 133 10.79 -2.00 -27.85
N LYS A 134 11.36 -2.06 -29.07
CA LYS A 134 12.57 -2.77 -29.52
C LYS A 134 13.89 -2.41 -28.80
N LYS A 135 13.89 -1.49 -27.82
CA LYS A 135 15.02 -1.22 -26.93
C LYS A 135 14.52 -1.33 -25.49
N LYS A 136 14.86 -2.43 -24.80
CA LYS A 136 14.64 -2.58 -23.36
C LYS A 136 15.38 -1.44 -22.65
N GLN A 137 14.69 -0.35 -22.33
CA GLN A 137 15.24 0.66 -21.43
C GLN A 137 15.24 0.05 -20.03
N LYS A 138 16.38 -0.55 -19.67
CA LYS A 138 16.56 -1.22 -18.39
C LYS A 138 16.67 -0.15 -17.32
N ILE A 139 15.67 -0.07 -16.44
CA ILE A 139 15.79 0.70 -15.20
C ILE A 139 16.99 0.16 -14.40
N SER A 140 17.79 1.06 -13.82
CA SER A 140 18.93 0.66 -12.99
C SER A 140 18.46 0.01 -11.70
N ASP A 141 19.21 -0.98 -11.20
CA ASP A 141 18.91 -1.64 -9.92
C ASP A 141 18.84 -0.61 -8.77
N ASP A 142 19.65 0.44 -8.84
CA ASP A 142 19.69 1.49 -7.82
C ASP A 142 18.42 2.36 -7.85
N LEU A 143 17.88 2.68 -9.03
CA LEU A 143 16.60 3.39 -9.12
C LEU A 143 15.46 2.54 -8.55
N ILE A 144 15.45 1.23 -8.82
CA ILE A 144 14.44 0.31 -8.27
C ILE A 144 14.53 0.33 -6.74
N LYS A 145 15.73 0.25 -6.17
CA LYS A 145 15.95 0.34 -4.71
C LYS A 145 15.43 1.65 -4.13
N ASP A 146 15.77 2.77 -4.76
CA ASP A 146 15.34 4.10 -4.31
C ASP A 146 13.80 4.21 -4.31
N CYS A 147 13.14 3.74 -5.37
CA CYS A 147 11.68 3.69 -5.46
C CYS A 147 11.05 2.78 -4.39
N LEU A 148 11.55 1.55 -4.23
CA LEU A 148 11.00 0.59 -3.26
C LEU A 148 11.17 1.10 -1.82
N SER A 149 12.30 1.72 -1.51
CA SER A 149 12.57 2.32 -0.20
C SER A 149 11.58 3.45 0.11
N ILE A 150 11.36 4.36 -0.84
CA ILE A 150 10.41 5.47 -0.67
C ILE A 150 8.97 4.96 -0.54
N LEU A 151 8.58 3.96 -1.34
CA LEU A 151 7.26 3.34 -1.25
C LEU A 151 7.04 2.71 0.13
N TYR A 152 8.02 1.94 0.62
CA TYR A 152 7.97 1.33 1.95
C TYR A 152 7.81 2.39 3.05
N ASN A 153 8.65 3.44 3.04
CA ASN A 153 8.57 4.53 4.02
C ASN A 153 7.19 5.21 4.01
N THR A 154 6.58 5.36 2.83
CA THR A 154 5.24 5.96 2.71
C THR A 154 4.16 4.99 3.21
N CYS A 155 4.31 3.68 2.97
CA CYS A 155 3.37 2.66 3.46
C CYS A 155 3.29 2.60 4.99
N ILE A 156 4.43 2.70 5.68
CA ILE A 156 4.46 2.63 7.15
C ILE A 156 3.99 3.94 7.81
N CYS A 157 4.31 5.10 7.23
CA CYS A 157 4.02 6.40 7.83
C CYS A 157 2.64 6.96 7.47
N THR A 158 2.08 6.61 6.31
CA THR A 158 0.84 7.22 5.80
C THR A 158 -0.29 6.20 5.69
N GLU A 159 -1.34 6.42 6.49
CA GLU A 159 -2.50 5.54 6.51
C GLU A 159 -3.18 5.44 5.13
N GLY A 160 -3.59 4.23 4.78
CA GLY A 160 -4.32 3.95 3.55
C GLY A 160 -3.47 3.85 2.28
N VAL A 161 -2.18 4.21 2.29
CA VAL A 161 -1.27 3.98 1.15
C VAL A 161 -1.18 2.50 0.84
N THR A 162 -0.87 1.68 1.84
CA THR A 162 -0.73 0.22 1.71
C THR A 162 -2.00 -0.42 1.17
N LYS A 163 -3.17 0.01 1.65
CA LYS A 163 -4.47 -0.48 1.17
C LYS A 163 -4.72 -0.12 -0.30
N ARG A 164 -4.40 1.11 -0.72
CA ARG A 164 -4.55 1.51 -2.14
C ARG A 164 -3.60 0.75 -3.05
N LEU A 165 -2.38 0.45 -2.60
CA LEU A 165 -1.45 -0.39 -3.35
C LEU A 165 -1.95 -1.84 -3.44
N ALA A 166 -2.58 -2.35 -2.38
CA ALA A 166 -3.18 -3.70 -2.36
C ALA A 166 -4.34 -3.86 -3.33
N GLU A 167 -5.12 -2.79 -3.59
CA GLU A 167 -6.21 -2.79 -4.58
C GLU A 167 -5.69 -2.85 -6.03
N ARG A 168 -4.40 -2.55 -6.26
CA ARG A 168 -3.76 -2.60 -7.57
C ARG A 168 -3.10 -3.95 -7.85
N ASN A 169 -3.90 -4.91 -8.32
CA ASN A 169 -3.44 -6.27 -8.64
C ASN A 169 -2.28 -6.28 -9.66
N ASP A 170 -2.31 -5.39 -10.66
CA ASP A 170 -1.24 -5.22 -11.65
C ASP A 170 0.12 -4.92 -11.00
N PHE A 171 0.12 -4.02 -10.01
CA PHE A 171 1.31 -3.64 -9.27
C PHE A 171 1.80 -4.76 -8.35
N VAL A 172 0.88 -5.44 -7.65
CA VAL A 172 1.21 -6.58 -6.80
C VAL A 172 1.88 -7.70 -7.59
N LEU A 173 1.32 -8.06 -8.76
CA LEU A 173 1.92 -9.05 -9.65
C LEU A 173 3.30 -8.59 -10.17
N PHE A 174 3.45 -7.31 -10.49
CA PHE A 174 4.73 -6.74 -10.87
C PHE A 174 5.78 -6.87 -9.74
N LEU A 175 5.42 -6.63 -8.48
CA LEU A 175 6.34 -6.81 -7.34
C LEU A 175 6.85 -8.26 -7.26
N PHE A 176 6.01 -9.27 -7.50
CA PHE A 176 6.48 -10.66 -7.56
C PHE A 176 7.55 -10.87 -8.66
N THR A 177 7.44 -10.19 -9.80
CA THR A 177 8.47 -10.27 -10.83
C THR A 177 9.80 -9.64 -10.40
N LEU A 178 9.75 -8.59 -9.58
CA LEU A 178 10.95 -7.95 -9.02
C LEU A 178 11.69 -8.84 -8.02
N MET A 179 11.04 -9.86 -7.45
CA MET A 179 11.70 -10.84 -6.59
C MET A 179 12.73 -11.70 -7.33
N THR A 180 12.72 -11.75 -8.67
CA THR A 180 13.82 -12.38 -9.43
C THR A 180 15.17 -11.68 -9.21
N ASN A 181 15.17 -10.40 -8.85
CA ASN A 181 16.37 -9.61 -8.67
C ASN A 181 16.91 -9.74 -7.24
N LYS A 182 18.02 -10.47 -7.11
CA LYS A 182 18.69 -10.72 -5.81
C LYS A 182 19.04 -9.44 -5.04
N LYS A 183 19.30 -8.31 -5.73
CA LYS A 183 19.70 -7.07 -5.07
C LYS A 183 18.55 -6.33 -4.39
N THR A 184 17.32 -6.52 -4.86
CA THR A 184 16.11 -5.86 -4.35
C THR A 184 15.18 -6.83 -3.64
N PHE A 185 15.48 -8.14 -3.68
CA PHE A 185 14.64 -9.22 -3.15
C PHE A 185 14.04 -8.93 -1.79
N LEU A 186 14.86 -8.61 -0.78
CA LEU A 186 14.37 -8.42 0.59
C LEU A 186 13.44 -7.21 0.70
N GLN A 187 13.78 -6.09 0.06
CA GLN A 187 12.95 -4.88 0.07
C GLN A 187 11.60 -5.14 -0.62
N THR A 188 11.65 -5.82 -1.76
CA THR A 188 10.44 -6.24 -2.48
C THR A 188 9.59 -7.19 -1.62
N ALA A 189 10.22 -8.18 -0.98
CA ALA A 189 9.54 -9.17 -0.14
C ALA A 189 8.83 -8.51 1.06
N THR A 190 9.52 -7.62 1.79
CA THR A 190 8.93 -6.86 2.90
C THR A 190 7.76 -6.00 2.43
N LEU A 191 7.90 -5.29 1.30
CA LEU A 191 6.82 -4.47 0.78
C LEU A 191 5.60 -5.31 0.36
N ILE A 192 5.81 -6.46 -0.29
CA ILE A 192 4.72 -7.39 -0.61
C ILE A 192 4.05 -7.88 0.66
N GLU A 193 4.82 -8.29 1.67
CA GLU A 193 4.27 -8.76 2.94
C GLU A 193 3.33 -7.73 3.58
N ASP A 194 3.74 -6.47 3.68
CA ASP A 194 2.91 -5.39 4.24
C ASP A 194 1.66 -5.13 3.40
N ILE A 195 1.79 -5.15 2.07
CA ILE A 195 0.67 -4.95 1.15
C ILE A 195 -0.35 -6.09 1.26
N LEU A 196 0.13 -7.34 1.33
CA LEU A 196 -0.75 -8.50 1.43
C LEU A 196 -1.34 -8.67 2.83
N GLY A 197 -0.64 -8.23 3.87
CA GLY A 197 -1.15 -8.23 5.24
C GLY A 197 -2.38 -7.33 5.43
N VAL A 198 -2.67 -6.40 4.51
CA VAL A 198 -3.91 -5.60 4.52
C VAL A 198 -4.90 -6.00 3.42
N LYS A 199 -4.52 -6.91 2.52
CA LYS A 199 -5.32 -7.32 1.37
C LYS A 199 -6.24 -8.47 1.75
N LYS A 200 -7.53 -8.19 1.85
CA LYS A 200 -8.57 -9.18 2.17
C LYS A 200 -8.85 -10.19 1.05
N GLU A 201 -8.44 -9.89 -0.17
CA GLU A 201 -8.67 -10.73 -1.34
C GLU A 201 -7.44 -11.57 -1.66
N MET A 202 -7.64 -12.88 -1.83
CA MET A 202 -6.59 -13.79 -2.24
C MET A 202 -6.04 -13.43 -3.61
N ILE A 203 -4.71 -13.44 -3.74
CA ILE A 203 -4.05 -13.43 -5.04
C ILE A 203 -4.14 -14.82 -5.64
N GLN A 204 -4.51 -14.89 -6.91
CA GLN A 204 -4.41 -16.14 -7.66
C GLN A 204 -2.94 -16.33 -8.07
N LEU A 205 -2.32 -17.40 -7.59
CA LEU A 205 -0.93 -17.73 -7.93
C LEU A 205 -0.75 -17.95 -9.43
N ASP A 206 -1.80 -18.39 -10.13
CA ASP A 206 -1.82 -18.58 -11.58
C ASP A 206 -1.64 -17.27 -12.36
N ASP A 207 -1.97 -16.12 -11.75
CA ASP A 207 -1.77 -14.80 -12.35
C ASP A 207 -0.30 -14.33 -12.28
N ILE A 208 0.54 -14.99 -11.47
CA ILE A 208 1.95 -14.61 -11.33
C ILE A 208 2.72 -15.09 -12.58
N PRO A 209 3.24 -14.17 -13.40
CA PRO A 209 3.88 -14.55 -14.65
C PRO A 209 5.17 -15.34 -14.38
N ASN A 210 5.28 -16.50 -15.03
CA ASN A 210 6.42 -17.41 -14.90
C ASN A 210 6.70 -17.87 -13.46
N LEU A 211 5.66 -18.06 -12.64
CA LEU A 211 5.80 -18.48 -11.23
C LEU A 211 6.75 -19.68 -11.05
N ALA A 212 6.63 -20.71 -11.88
CA ALA A 212 7.51 -21.89 -11.81
C ALA A 212 9.00 -21.52 -12.02
N SER A 213 9.28 -20.65 -13.00
CA SER A 213 10.64 -20.16 -13.25
C SER A 213 11.13 -19.25 -12.13
N LEU A 214 10.25 -18.42 -11.56
CA LEU A 214 10.55 -17.54 -10.43
C LEU A 214 10.99 -18.36 -9.22
N VAL A 215 10.16 -19.32 -8.80
CA VAL A 215 10.43 -20.20 -7.66
C VAL A 215 11.71 -21.01 -7.88
N SER A 216 11.96 -21.50 -9.09
CA SER A 216 13.18 -22.24 -9.42
C SER A 216 14.47 -21.40 -9.34
N SER A 217 14.35 -20.08 -9.42
CA SER A 217 15.50 -19.16 -9.38
C SER A 217 15.93 -18.77 -7.95
N PHE A 218 15.10 -19.10 -6.96
CA PHE A 218 15.31 -18.73 -5.57
C PHE A 218 16.31 -19.65 -4.86
N ASP A 219 17.15 -19.06 -4.01
CA ASP A 219 17.86 -19.82 -2.99
C ASP A 219 16.94 -20.21 -1.81
N GLN A 220 17.46 -20.97 -0.85
CA GLN A 220 16.69 -21.47 0.28
C GLN A 220 16.09 -20.35 1.15
N GLN A 221 16.79 -19.22 1.31
CA GLN A 221 16.33 -18.09 2.10
C GLN A 221 15.25 -17.31 1.34
N GLN A 222 15.44 -17.11 0.04
CA GLN A 222 14.47 -16.45 -0.81
C GLN A 222 13.17 -17.25 -0.89
N LEU A 223 13.28 -18.58 -1.03
CA LEU A 223 12.13 -19.47 -1.04
C LEU A 223 11.38 -19.44 0.30
N ALA A 224 12.09 -19.46 1.43
CA ALA A 224 11.48 -19.35 2.75
C ALA A 224 10.70 -18.04 2.93
N ASN A 225 11.26 -16.91 2.49
CA ASN A 225 10.57 -15.61 2.52
C ASN A 225 9.34 -15.60 1.62
N PHE A 226 9.45 -16.17 0.42
CA PHE A 226 8.32 -16.29 -0.51
C PHE A 226 7.19 -17.14 0.09
N CYS A 227 7.50 -18.31 0.66
CA CYS A 227 6.52 -19.16 1.33
C CYS A 227 5.85 -18.45 2.52
N ARG A 228 6.61 -17.67 3.30
CA ARG A 228 6.07 -16.89 4.43
C ARG A 228 5.04 -15.85 3.96
N ILE A 229 5.32 -15.15 2.87
CA ILE A 229 4.38 -14.18 2.26
C ILE A 229 3.10 -14.89 1.80
N LEU A 230 3.23 -16.04 1.12
CA LEU A 230 2.06 -16.81 0.69
C LEU A 230 1.23 -17.34 1.86
N ALA A 231 1.87 -17.72 2.97
CA ALA A 231 1.17 -18.18 4.16
C ALA A 231 0.23 -17.10 4.71
N VAL A 232 0.64 -15.82 4.71
CA VAL A 232 -0.23 -14.69 5.09
C VAL A 232 -1.46 -14.61 4.17
N THR A 233 -1.27 -14.83 2.86
CA THR A 233 -2.37 -14.81 1.88
C THR A 233 -3.34 -15.99 2.05
N ILE A 234 -2.87 -17.14 2.56
CA ILE A 234 -3.68 -18.36 2.75
C ILE A 234 -4.37 -18.38 4.12
N SER A 235 -3.81 -17.73 5.15
CA SER A 235 -4.28 -17.87 6.54
C SER A 235 -5.54 -17.02 6.84
N GLU A 236 -5.86 -16.02 6.03
CA GLU A 236 -7.12 -15.27 6.15
C GLU A 236 -8.36 -16.03 5.62
N LEU A 237 -8.16 -17.26 5.11
CA LEU A 237 -9.24 -18.13 4.67
C LEU A 237 -10.15 -18.61 5.80
N ASP A 238 -9.73 -18.47 7.06
CA ASP A 238 -10.52 -18.91 8.22
C ASP A 238 -11.57 -17.86 8.64
N THR A 239 -12.22 -17.23 7.66
CA THR A 239 -13.45 -16.47 7.89
C THR A 239 -14.63 -17.43 8.06
N GLY A 240 -14.64 -18.14 9.18
CA GLY A 240 -15.85 -18.51 9.89
C GLY A 240 -16.91 -19.29 9.12
N THR A 241 -16.55 -20.35 8.40
CA THR A 241 -17.49 -21.45 8.13
C THR A 241 -17.49 -22.45 9.29
N ASP A 242 -17.66 -21.97 10.52
CA ASP A 242 -17.56 -22.81 11.73
C ASP A 242 -18.92 -23.06 12.41
N ASP A 243 -20.04 -22.89 11.68
CA ASP A 243 -21.39 -22.94 12.28
C ASP A 243 -22.26 -24.15 11.89
N LYS A 244 -21.75 -25.16 11.16
CA LYS A 244 -22.57 -26.36 10.86
C LYS A 244 -21.90 -27.73 10.96
N HIS A 245 -20.59 -27.80 11.20
CA HIS A 245 -19.87 -29.08 11.28
C HIS A 245 -18.97 -29.24 12.50
N THR A 246 -19.02 -28.32 13.47
CA THR A 246 -18.35 -28.52 14.75
C THR A 246 -18.92 -29.77 15.42
N LEU A 247 -18.04 -30.62 15.97
CA LEU A 247 -18.44 -31.83 16.72
C LEU A 247 -19.45 -31.50 17.84
N LEU A 248 -19.40 -30.28 18.38
CA LEU A 248 -20.35 -29.73 19.35
C LEU A 248 -21.78 -29.59 18.79
N ALA A 249 -21.95 -29.13 17.54
CA ALA A 249 -23.25 -29.04 16.89
C ALA A 249 -23.84 -30.43 16.59
N LYS A 250 -23.00 -31.39 16.18
CA LYS A 250 -23.40 -32.81 16.05
C LYS A 250 -23.79 -33.43 17.40
N ASN A 251 -23.08 -33.11 18.48
CA ASN A 251 -23.40 -33.60 19.82
C ASN A 251 -24.75 -33.03 20.33
N ALA A 252 -25.01 -31.75 20.07
CA ALA A 252 -26.26 -31.08 20.44
C ALA A 252 -27.47 -31.61 19.64
N GLN A 253 -27.29 -31.92 18.35
CA GLN A 253 -28.35 -32.54 17.53
C GLN A 253 -28.61 -34.01 17.90
N GLN A 254 -27.58 -34.79 18.25
CA GLN A 254 -27.76 -36.15 18.76
C GLN A 254 -28.51 -36.17 20.09
N LYS A 255 -28.24 -35.23 21.01
CA LYS A 255 -28.98 -35.10 22.27
C LYS A 255 -30.48 -34.78 22.10
N LYS A 256 -30.91 -34.20 20.96
CA LYS A 256 -32.34 -33.96 20.67
C LYS A 256 -33.09 -35.20 20.19
N HIS A 257 -32.39 -36.26 19.74
CA HIS A 257 -32.99 -37.49 19.23
C HIS A 257 -32.84 -38.71 20.15
N LEU A 258 -32.09 -38.57 21.24
CA LEU A 258 -31.95 -39.61 22.25
C LEU A 258 -32.91 -39.27 23.39
N GLY A 259 -33.89 -40.14 23.60
CA GLY A 259 -34.74 -40.12 24.79
C GLY A 259 -33.92 -40.13 26.09
N PRO A 260 -34.57 -39.90 27.24
CA PRO A 260 -33.89 -39.62 28.50
C PRO A 260 -32.81 -40.66 28.81
N SER A 261 -31.66 -40.17 29.27
CA SER A 261 -30.53 -41.02 29.61
C SER A 261 -30.87 -41.88 30.83
N ARG A 262 -30.33 -43.09 30.92
CA ARG A 262 -30.50 -43.99 32.09
C ARG A 262 -30.15 -43.32 33.43
N ALA A 263 -29.32 -42.28 33.41
CA ALA A 263 -29.00 -41.48 34.59
C ALA A 263 -30.20 -40.64 35.11
N GLU A 264 -31.07 -40.16 34.22
CA GLU A 264 -32.28 -39.40 34.58
C GLU A 264 -33.38 -40.32 35.11
N ILE A 265 -33.45 -41.56 34.60
CA ILE A 265 -34.40 -42.60 35.08
C ILE A 265 -34.08 -43.01 36.53
N ASN A 266 -32.80 -42.99 36.92
CA ASN A 266 -32.36 -43.42 38.25
C ASN A 266 -32.34 -42.30 39.31
N GLN A 267 -32.67 -41.05 38.95
CA GLN A 267 -32.78 -39.92 39.88
C GLN A 267 -34.22 -39.58 40.28
N ALA A 268 -35.21 -40.35 39.81
CA ALA A 268 -36.56 -40.27 40.38
C ALA A 268 -36.51 -40.76 41.84
N PRO A 269 -36.83 -39.91 42.83
CA PRO A 269 -36.85 -40.33 44.23
C PRO A 269 -37.94 -41.40 44.39
N ALA A 270 -37.57 -42.54 44.96
CA ALA A 270 -38.54 -43.51 45.44
C ALA A 270 -39.44 -42.80 46.47
N ALA A 271 -40.75 -42.88 46.24
CA ALA A 271 -41.77 -42.52 47.21
C ALA A 271 -41.70 -43.41 48.46
#